data_AF-A0A8S3ZYR4-F1
#
_entry.id   AF-A0A8S3ZYR4-F1
#
_cell.length_a   1.000
_cell.length_b   1.000
_cell.length_c   1.000
_cell.angle_alpha   90.00
_cell.angle_beta   90.00
_cell.angle_gamma   90.00
#
_symmetry.space_group_name_H-M   'P 1'
#
loop_
_entity.id
_entity.type
_entity.pdbx_description
1 polymer ?
#
loop_
_entity_poly.entity_id
_entity_poly.type
_entity_poly.pdbx_seq_one_letter_code
_entity_poly.pdbx_strand_id
1 'polypeptide(L)'
;MGNKLASHIQSQLQHPKRKISNDHGNYNALDGGEDVESDKANSRKNRKQLTITLMKLFEKLELTQDEGNKHPGELSRIAFESAFQGPLHLFGKLLYRHMMTVSVTTNRERITREQFVKAGKEILMMYEEKQLVRFYFHFFAEGKDHLTIDDAKRMFEVSFALTLSLSQILYKEDERDPRMFSAMATGLFGIKTEINHDEFSKWLNESCPHLFHSVHNWVSKILTGSSLPQEMEVARVPQLEGVVGTNNCTSMAILWLLSITLPAIYTKPPPNPTADGASSSTKDPMLTSMLLLRKMARLSLVQGWKLLYNSSEHGLSLNRFNNHVSAYNAPTVNFMAFEGRNLYCLAVDRSWSEGPNKFGGADCMLIQLFPVYRVVQAGPKMVRWNENAKEFPKGISVGCDGKSEVLRLTPEFDKIYHYSAPCEIHKIEVLGCGAETALQAQKSQKDWEIKAVHREQHRKLRPEAYGEDWRNCPDTQILQWGGVDVGNHSYNR
;
A
#
# COMPACT_ATOMS: atom_id res chain seq x y z
N MET A 1 -35.29 47.77 -31.16
CA MET A 1 -34.66 48.01 -32.48
C MET A 1 -33.58 46.95 -32.65
N GLY A 2 -33.38 46.29 -33.79
CA GLY A 2 -34.16 46.26 -35.04
C GLY A 2 -33.25 45.91 -36.23
N ASN A 3 -33.56 44.82 -36.96
CA ASN A 3 -32.88 44.32 -38.19
C ASN A 3 -31.42 43.84 -37.98
N LYS A 4 -30.95 42.64 -38.37
CA LYS A 4 -31.50 41.47 -39.11
C LYS A 4 -31.69 41.63 -40.63
N LEU A 5 -30.75 41.08 -41.42
CA LEU A 5 -30.91 40.19 -42.61
C LEU A 5 -29.49 39.77 -43.10
N ALA A 6 -29.18 38.47 -43.27
CA ALA A 6 -29.24 37.64 -44.50
C ALA A 6 -28.01 37.82 -45.43
N SER A 7 -27.52 36.82 -46.18
CA SER A 7 -28.17 35.67 -46.86
C SER A 7 -27.31 34.37 -46.84
N HIS A 8 -27.88 33.19 -46.52
CA HIS A 8 -28.14 32.00 -47.41
C HIS A 8 -26.91 31.26 -47.98
N ILE A 9 -26.89 29.94 -48.20
CA ILE A 9 -27.87 28.98 -48.77
C ILE A 9 -27.85 27.66 -47.91
N GLN A 10 -28.94 27.08 -47.39
CA GLN A 10 -29.89 26.09 -48.01
C GLN A 10 -29.25 24.78 -48.53
N SER A 11 -29.86 23.59 -48.57
CA SER A 11 -31.18 23.02 -48.14
C SER A 11 -31.02 21.45 -48.06
N GLN A 12 -31.96 20.55 -47.72
CA GLN A 12 -33.43 20.54 -47.51
C GLN A 12 -33.80 19.60 -46.31
N LEU A 13 -35.09 19.28 -46.12
CA LEU A 13 -35.63 18.18 -45.30
C LEU A 13 -36.89 17.63 -45.99
N GLN A 14 -37.09 16.30 -46.10
CA GLN A 14 -38.37 15.71 -46.51
C GLN A 14 -38.67 14.37 -45.79
N HIS A 15 -39.94 14.18 -45.44
CA HIS A 15 -40.53 12.89 -45.01
C HIS A 15 -41.16 12.15 -46.20
N PRO A 16 -41.43 10.85 -46.04
CA PRO A 16 -42.68 10.26 -46.53
C PRO A 16 -43.60 9.81 -45.38
N LYS A 17 -44.89 10.15 -45.51
CA LYS A 17 -46.01 9.34 -44.98
C LYS A 17 -46.26 8.21 -46.03
N ARG A 18 -47.09 7.17 -45.87
CA ARG A 18 -48.30 6.95 -45.06
C ARG A 18 -48.74 5.49 -45.29
N LYS A 19 -49.23 4.77 -44.27
CA LYS A 19 -50.48 3.97 -44.34
C LYS A 19 -50.77 3.29 -43.00
N ILE A 20 -52.05 3.14 -42.70
CA ILE A 20 -52.58 2.34 -41.60
C ILE A 20 -53.16 1.07 -42.25
N SER A 21 -52.90 -0.07 -41.65
CA SER A 21 -53.69 -1.29 -41.83
C SER A 21 -53.82 -1.93 -40.46
N ASN A 22 -55.04 -2.10 -39.97
CA ASN A 22 -55.27 -2.99 -38.83
C ASN A 22 -55.15 -4.43 -39.34
N ASP A 23 -54.59 -5.31 -38.52
CA ASP A 23 -55.14 -6.66 -38.37
C ASP A 23 -54.84 -7.22 -36.98
N HIS A 24 -55.56 -8.25 -36.55
CA HIS A 24 -55.52 -8.72 -35.16
C HIS A 24 -54.32 -9.62 -34.84
N GLY A 25 -53.72 -9.44 -33.64
CA GLY A 25 -52.43 -10.06 -33.27
C GLY A 25 -52.23 -10.44 -31.80
N ASN A 26 -53.31 -10.61 -31.03
CA ASN A 26 -53.41 -11.21 -29.68
C ASN A 26 -52.51 -10.68 -28.52
N TYR A 27 -53.03 -10.79 -27.29
CA TYR A 27 -52.28 -10.44 -26.08
C TYR A 27 -51.27 -11.52 -25.70
N ASN A 28 -50.12 -11.10 -25.16
CA ASN A 28 -49.60 -11.67 -23.92
C ASN A 28 -48.69 -10.64 -23.23
N ALA A 29 -49.04 -10.26 -22.01
CA ALA A 29 -48.16 -9.53 -21.11
C ALA A 29 -47.56 -10.53 -20.13
N LEU A 30 -46.23 -10.63 -20.03
CA LEU A 30 -45.56 -11.25 -18.91
C LEU A 30 -44.12 -10.75 -18.75
N ASP A 31 -43.72 -10.75 -17.48
CA ASP A 31 -42.38 -10.59 -16.91
C ASP A 31 -41.71 -9.20 -16.85
N GLY A 32 -40.81 -9.10 -15.88
CA GLY A 32 -40.46 -7.93 -15.07
C GLY A 32 -40.43 -8.27 -13.56
N GLY A 33 -40.49 -9.55 -13.17
CA GLY A 33 -40.55 -10.02 -11.78
C GLY A 33 -39.36 -10.88 -11.35
N GLU A 34 -38.75 -11.65 -12.25
CA GLU A 34 -37.76 -12.68 -11.89
C GLU A 34 -36.49 -12.11 -11.22
N ASP A 35 -35.92 -11.00 -11.72
CA ASP A 35 -34.70 -10.39 -11.17
C ASP A 35 -34.82 -10.09 -9.67
N VAL A 36 -35.91 -9.42 -9.28
CA VAL A 36 -36.17 -8.96 -7.91
C VAL A 36 -36.47 -10.12 -6.96
N GLU A 37 -36.98 -11.26 -7.47
CA GLU A 37 -37.18 -12.47 -6.69
C GLU A 37 -35.88 -13.29 -6.56
N SER A 38 -35.03 -13.29 -7.59
CA SER A 38 -33.72 -13.97 -7.58
C SER A 38 -32.78 -13.42 -6.50
N ASP A 39 -32.69 -12.09 -6.36
CA ASP A 39 -31.89 -11.43 -5.33
C ASP A 39 -32.42 -11.71 -3.92
N LYS A 40 -33.75 -11.69 -3.74
CA LYS A 40 -34.38 -12.06 -2.46
C LYS A 40 -34.12 -13.53 -2.13
N ALA A 41 -34.09 -14.42 -3.12
CA ALA A 41 -33.75 -15.83 -2.92
C ALA A 41 -32.27 -16.02 -2.53
N ASN A 42 -31.34 -15.33 -3.20
CA ASN A 42 -29.90 -15.38 -2.90
C ASN A 42 -29.59 -14.78 -1.51
N SER A 43 -30.17 -13.63 -1.17
CA SER A 43 -30.08 -13.04 0.16
C SER A 43 -30.60 -13.99 1.27
N ARG A 44 -31.74 -14.65 1.04
CA ARG A 44 -32.29 -15.68 1.95
C ARG A 44 -31.38 -16.91 2.07
N LYS A 45 -30.76 -17.39 0.98
CA LYS A 45 -29.77 -18.48 1.01
C LYS A 45 -28.54 -18.11 1.85
N ASN A 46 -27.96 -16.93 1.61
CA ASN A 46 -26.79 -16.44 2.36
C ASN A 46 -27.09 -16.30 3.87
N ARG A 47 -28.24 -15.73 4.24
CA ARG A 47 -28.66 -15.63 5.66
C ARG A 47 -28.81 -17.00 6.34
N LYS A 48 -29.30 -18.03 5.63
CA LYS A 48 -29.34 -19.41 6.14
C LYS A 48 -27.92 -19.98 6.30
N GLN A 49 -27.05 -19.81 5.31
CA GLN A 49 -25.66 -20.30 5.37
C GLN A 49 -24.89 -19.69 6.55
N LEU A 50 -24.95 -18.37 6.74
CA LEU A 50 -24.32 -17.67 7.87
C LEU A 50 -24.83 -18.22 9.23
N THR A 51 -26.11 -18.58 9.32
CA THR A 51 -26.68 -19.20 10.53
C THR A 51 -26.01 -20.54 10.85
N ILE A 52 -25.93 -21.42 9.85
CA ILE A 52 -25.35 -22.76 9.99
C ILE A 52 -23.88 -22.69 10.41
N THR A 53 -23.12 -21.76 9.80
CA THR A 53 -21.69 -21.63 10.08
C THR A 53 -21.43 -21.09 11.49
N LEU A 54 -22.17 -20.07 11.93
CA LEU A 54 -22.07 -19.55 13.31
C LEU A 54 -22.44 -20.61 14.36
N MET A 55 -23.46 -21.44 14.10
CA MET A 55 -23.82 -22.55 15.01
C MET A 55 -22.68 -23.58 15.13
N LYS A 56 -22.04 -23.96 14.02
CA LYS A 56 -20.88 -24.88 14.03
C LYS A 56 -19.67 -24.30 14.76
N LEU A 57 -19.45 -22.99 14.67
CA LEU A 57 -18.40 -22.32 15.42
C LEU A 57 -18.70 -22.30 16.93
N PHE A 58 -19.94 -22.00 17.31
CA PHE A 58 -20.39 -22.08 18.70
C PHE A 58 -20.18 -23.49 19.28
N GLU A 59 -20.62 -24.53 18.56
CA GLU A 59 -20.45 -25.93 18.95
C GLU A 59 -18.96 -26.32 19.11
N LYS A 60 -18.07 -25.79 18.26
CA LYS A 60 -16.62 -25.99 18.41
C LYS A 60 -16.06 -25.32 19.66
N LEU A 61 -16.51 -24.12 20.02
CA LEU A 61 -16.10 -23.40 21.23
C LEU A 61 -16.69 -24.06 22.50
N GLU A 62 -17.88 -24.66 22.39
CA GLU A 62 -18.54 -25.42 23.46
C GLU A 62 -17.75 -26.70 23.81
N LEU A 63 -17.16 -27.36 22.80
CA LEU A 63 -16.28 -28.52 22.96
C LEU A 63 -14.91 -28.20 23.59
N THR A 64 -14.53 -26.92 23.72
CA THR A 64 -13.27 -26.47 24.32
C THR A 64 -13.44 -25.93 25.76
N GLN A 65 -14.52 -26.29 26.47
CA GLN A 65 -14.69 -25.95 27.89
C GLN A 65 -13.97 -26.94 28.82
N ASP A 66 -12.91 -26.49 29.49
CA ASP A 66 -12.10 -27.29 30.43
C ASP A 66 -12.90 -27.88 31.62
N GLU A 67 -14.04 -27.27 31.97
CA GLU A 67 -14.89 -27.70 33.10
C GLU A 67 -15.92 -28.79 32.75
N GLY A 68 -15.79 -29.49 31.62
CA GLY A 68 -16.66 -30.63 31.27
C GLY A 68 -18.10 -30.25 30.91
N ASN A 69 -18.29 -29.08 30.30
CA ASN A 69 -19.57 -28.53 29.82
C ASN A 69 -20.75 -28.63 30.81
N LYS A 70 -20.58 -28.08 32.02
CA LYS A 70 -21.64 -27.97 33.05
C LYS A 70 -22.87 -27.16 32.63
N HIS A 71 -22.78 -26.40 31.54
CA HIS A 71 -23.84 -25.51 31.02
C HIS A 71 -23.97 -25.66 29.49
N PRO A 72 -24.50 -26.78 28.99
CA PRO A 72 -24.62 -27.02 27.55
C PRO A 72 -25.48 -25.93 26.89
N GLY A 73 -25.04 -25.44 25.74
CA GLY A 73 -25.63 -24.30 25.04
C GLY A 73 -25.18 -22.91 25.54
N GLU A 74 -24.27 -22.81 26.51
CA GLU A 74 -23.77 -21.54 27.05
C GLU A 74 -22.22 -21.46 27.16
N LEU A 75 -21.60 -20.48 26.49
CA LEU A 75 -20.16 -20.23 26.57
C LEU A 75 -19.80 -19.34 27.77
N SER A 76 -18.88 -19.80 28.62
CA SER A 76 -18.28 -18.97 29.67
C SER A 76 -17.30 -17.95 29.09
N ARG A 77 -17.08 -16.85 29.82
CA ARG A 77 -16.08 -15.84 29.45
C ARG A 77 -14.69 -16.43 29.24
N ILE A 78 -14.25 -17.31 30.14
CA ILE A 78 -12.91 -17.96 30.06
C ILE A 78 -12.80 -18.82 28.79
N ALA A 79 -13.79 -19.67 28.50
CA ALA A 79 -13.75 -20.56 27.33
C ALA A 79 -13.90 -19.80 25.99
N PHE A 80 -14.50 -18.61 26.00
CA PHE A 80 -14.51 -17.72 24.84
C PHE A 80 -13.16 -17.02 24.69
N GLU A 81 -12.63 -16.41 25.76
CA GLU A 81 -11.39 -15.63 25.72
C GLU A 81 -10.12 -16.50 25.52
N SER A 82 -10.14 -17.78 25.91
CA SER A 82 -9.03 -18.73 25.69
C SER A 82 -8.83 -19.13 24.22
N ALA A 83 -9.86 -18.97 23.38
CA ALA A 83 -9.77 -19.15 21.93
C ALA A 83 -8.94 -18.05 21.23
N PHE A 84 -8.57 -16.98 21.95
CA PHE A 84 -7.81 -15.84 21.44
C PHE A 84 -6.49 -15.69 22.22
N GLN A 85 -5.35 -15.88 21.55
CA GLN A 85 -4.03 -15.92 22.19
C GLN A 85 -3.20 -14.64 21.92
N GLY A 86 -2.30 -14.31 22.84
CA GLY A 86 -1.41 -13.14 22.74
C GLY A 86 -2.19 -11.82 22.61
N PRO A 87 -1.79 -10.87 21.73
CA PRO A 87 -2.50 -9.60 21.55
C PRO A 87 -3.96 -9.76 21.10
N LEU A 88 -4.34 -10.91 20.54
CA LEU A 88 -5.71 -11.19 20.14
C LEU A 88 -6.65 -11.45 21.36
N HIS A 89 -6.10 -11.78 22.53
CA HIS A 89 -6.89 -11.99 23.75
C HIS A 89 -7.72 -10.75 24.12
N LEU A 90 -7.16 -9.54 23.95
CA LEU A 90 -7.90 -8.30 24.13
C LEU A 90 -9.07 -8.16 23.15
N PHE A 91 -8.89 -8.58 21.88
CA PHE A 91 -9.98 -8.62 20.91
C PHE A 91 -11.07 -9.62 21.31
N GLY A 92 -10.68 -10.79 21.82
CA GLY A 92 -11.59 -11.79 22.38
C GLY A 92 -12.45 -11.23 23.52
N LYS A 93 -11.82 -10.54 24.47
CA LYS A 93 -12.51 -9.83 25.58
C LYS A 93 -13.51 -8.79 25.08
N LEU A 94 -13.10 -7.93 24.13
CA LEU A 94 -13.99 -6.90 23.56
C LEU A 94 -15.16 -7.53 22.79
N LEU A 95 -14.91 -8.59 22.01
CA LEU A 95 -15.94 -9.31 21.26
C LEU A 95 -16.93 -10.02 22.18
N TYR A 96 -16.46 -10.70 23.24
CA TYR A 96 -17.30 -11.29 24.27
C TYR A 96 -18.22 -10.23 24.89
N ARG A 97 -17.64 -9.11 25.31
CA ARG A 97 -18.39 -8.00 25.94
C ARG A 97 -19.43 -7.40 24.99
N HIS A 98 -19.10 -7.27 23.70
CA HIS A 98 -20.04 -6.83 22.67
C HIS A 98 -21.21 -7.81 22.49
N MET A 99 -20.93 -9.11 22.35
CA MET A 99 -21.96 -10.16 22.22
C MET A 99 -22.92 -10.20 23.42
N MET A 100 -22.43 -9.91 24.63
CA MET A 100 -23.27 -9.74 25.82
C MET A 100 -24.18 -8.50 25.72
N THR A 101 -23.63 -7.33 25.35
CA THR A 101 -24.43 -6.07 25.28
C THR A 101 -25.55 -6.06 24.24
N VAL A 102 -25.54 -6.98 23.28
CA VAL A 102 -26.60 -7.19 22.28
C VAL A 102 -27.88 -7.82 22.90
N SER A 103 -27.86 -8.16 24.20
CA SER A 103 -28.98 -8.71 24.98
C SER A 103 -29.24 -7.91 26.26
N VAL A 104 -30.41 -7.28 26.36
CA VAL A 104 -30.79 -6.35 27.46
C VAL A 104 -31.16 -7.08 28.76
N THR A 105 -31.27 -8.42 28.75
CA THR A 105 -32.21 -9.15 29.63
C THR A 105 -31.60 -10.08 30.68
N THR A 106 -30.27 -10.20 30.83
CA THR A 106 -29.68 -11.19 31.77
C THR A 106 -28.38 -10.75 32.47
N ASN A 107 -28.37 -10.78 33.81
CA ASN A 107 -27.16 -10.83 34.66
C ASN A 107 -26.44 -12.21 34.58
N ARG A 108 -26.25 -12.77 33.38
CA ARG A 108 -25.51 -14.02 33.16
C ARG A 108 -24.11 -13.71 32.66
N GLU A 109 -23.09 -14.34 33.24
CA GLU A 109 -21.70 -14.28 32.75
C GLU A 109 -21.42 -15.31 31.64
N ARG A 110 -22.42 -15.57 30.78
CA ARG A 110 -22.38 -16.57 29.72
C ARG A 110 -23.14 -16.12 28.48
N ILE A 111 -22.59 -16.41 27.31
CA ILE A 111 -23.22 -16.16 26.00
C ILE A 111 -24.02 -17.40 25.60
N THR A 112 -25.32 -17.25 25.33
CA THR A 112 -26.15 -18.32 24.75
C THR A 112 -25.90 -18.47 23.25
N ARG A 113 -26.23 -19.65 22.71
CA ARG A 113 -26.19 -19.95 21.28
C ARG A 113 -26.92 -18.91 20.42
N GLU A 114 -28.06 -18.41 20.88
CA GLU A 114 -28.90 -17.42 20.21
C GLU A 114 -28.24 -16.04 20.22
N GLN A 115 -27.65 -15.62 21.34
CA GLN A 115 -26.92 -14.36 21.46
C GLN A 115 -25.70 -14.34 20.53
N PHE A 116 -24.90 -15.42 20.53
CA PHE A 116 -23.76 -15.58 19.62
C PHE A 116 -24.17 -15.50 18.15
N VAL A 117 -25.20 -16.26 17.76
CA VAL A 117 -25.69 -16.30 16.37
C VAL A 117 -26.34 -14.97 15.96
N LYS A 118 -26.96 -14.23 16.88
CA LYS A 118 -27.49 -12.88 16.63
C LYS A 118 -26.35 -11.89 16.38
N ALA A 119 -25.47 -11.69 17.36
CA ALA A 119 -24.38 -10.71 17.27
C ALA A 119 -23.41 -11.04 16.11
N GLY A 120 -23.10 -12.32 15.89
CA GLY A 120 -22.31 -12.75 14.74
C GLY A 120 -22.94 -12.40 13.39
N LYS A 121 -24.28 -12.46 13.26
CA LYS A 121 -24.99 -12.02 12.05
C LYS A 121 -24.99 -10.50 11.88
N GLU A 122 -25.16 -9.75 12.97
CA GLU A 122 -25.14 -8.29 12.94
C GLU A 122 -23.76 -7.78 12.47
N ILE A 123 -22.68 -8.38 12.96
CA ILE A 123 -21.31 -8.12 12.47
C ILE A 123 -21.16 -8.50 10.99
N LEU A 124 -21.53 -9.73 10.60
CA LEU A 124 -21.33 -10.26 9.24
C LEU A 124 -22.26 -9.67 8.16
N MET A 125 -23.13 -8.71 8.50
CA MET A 125 -23.96 -7.96 7.54
C MET A 125 -23.58 -6.47 7.44
N MET A 126 -22.46 -6.05 8.05
CA MET A 126 -21.91 -4.72 7.85
C MET A 126 -21.09 -4.67 6.55
N TYR A 127 -21.67 -4.12 5.49
CA TYR A 127 -21.00 -3.97 4.18
C TYR A 127 -20.62 -2.52 3.83
N GLU A 128 -21.12 -1.54 4.57
CA GLU A 128 -20.81 -0.12 4.35
C GLU A 128 -19.63 0.33 5.23
N GLU A 129 -18.62 0.96 4.62
CA GLU A 129 -17.43 1.47 5.30
C GLU A 129 -17.77 2.35 6.52
N LYS A 130 -18.77 3.24 6.41
CA LYS A 130 -19.24 4.07 7.54
C LYS A 130 -19.82 3.26 8.71
N GLN A 131 -20.48 2.14 8.42
CA GLN A 131 -21.01 1.26 9.46
C GLN A 131 -19.86 0.51 10.15
N LEU A 132 -18.86 0.05 9.40
CA LEU A 132 -17.65 -0.57 9.94
C LEU A 132 -16.84 0.41 10.81
N VAL A 133 -16.59 1.62 10.33
CA VAL A 133 -15.88 2.69 11.07
C VAL A 133 -16.60 3.00 12.38
N ARG A 134 -17.93 3.21 12.33
CA ARG A 134 -18.74 3.45 13.52
C ARG A 134 -18.71 2.27 14.49
N PHE A 135 -18.88 1.05 14.00
CA PHE A 135 -18.83 -0.16 14.82
C PHE A 135 -17.50 -0.30 15.54
N TYR A 136 -16.38 -0.27 14.82
CA TYR A 136 -15.07 -0.47 15.43
C TYR A 136 -14.65 0.68 16.34
N PHE A 137 -15.06 1.92 16.07
CA PHE A 137 -14.88 3.03 17.03
C PHE A 137 -15.53 2.70 18.38
N HIS A 138 -16.82 2.35 18.42
CA HIS A 138 -17.52 2.05 19.68
C HIS A 138 -17.05 0.73 20.33
N PHE A 139 -16.57 -0.22 19.52
CA PHE A 139 -15.95 -1.47 19.98
C PHE A 139 -14.66 -1.22 20.77
N PHE A 140 -13.74 -0.41 20.22
CA PHE A 140 -12.47 -0.09 20.89
C PHE A 140 -12.61 1.00 21.97
N ALA A 141 -13.59 1.90 21.84
CA ALA A 141 -13.97 2.85 22.89
C ALA A 141 -14.67 2.20 24.10
N GLU A 142 -14.83 0.87 24.12
CA GLU A 142 -15.55 0.14 25.17
C GLU A 142 -16.97 0.70 25.41
N GLY A 143 -17.65 1.10 24.34
CA GLY A 143 -19.03 1.61 24.35
C GLY A 143 -19.18 3.08 24.77
N LYS A 144 -18.08 3.81 24.98
CA LYS A 144 -18.07 5.27 25.16
C LYS A 144 -18.29 5.99 23.82
N ASP A 145 -18.75 7.23 23.86
CA ASP A 145 -18.81 8.13 22.70
C ASP A 145 -17.43 8.74 22.32
N HIS A 146 -16.38 8.46 23.10
CA HIS A 146 -15.02 8.95 22.89
C HIS A 146 -13.96 7.84 22.96
N LEU A 147 -12.86 7.98 22.21
CA LEU A 147 -11.63 7.21 22.39
C LEU A 147 -10.66 7.99 23.28
N THR A 148 -9.98 7.31 24.20
CA THR A 148 -8.77 7.83 24.88
C THR A 148 -7.50 7.44 24.10
N ILE A 149 -6.38 8.11 24.38
CA ILE A 149 -5.07 7.80 23.77
C ILE A 149 -4.70 6.31 23.91
N ASP A 150 -4.96 5.69 25.06
CA ASP A 150 -4.61 4.29 25.29
C ASP A 150 -5.60 3.30 24.65
N ASP A 151 -6.88 3.67 24.56
CA ASP A 151 -7.85 2.88 23.78
C ASP A 151 -7.44 2.87 22.28
N ALA A 152 -6.95 4.00 21.77
CA ALA A 152 -6.45 4.10 20.40
C ALA A 152 -5.12 3.34 20.16
N LYS A 153 -4.16 3.37 21.10
CA LYS A 153 -2.94 2.54 21.01
C LYS A 153 -3.29 1.05 20.91
N ARG A 154 -4.17 0.56 21.81
CA ARG A 154 -4.66 -0.82 21.81
C ARG A 154 -5.39 -1.16 20.51
N MET A 155 -6.20 -0.25 19.98
CA MET A 155 -6.85 -0.41 18.67
C MET A 155 -5.83 -0.63 17.54
N PHE A 156 -4.74 0.15 17.48
CA PHE A 156 -3.71 -0.02 16.47
C PHE A 156 -2.93 -1.33 16.63
N GLU A 157 -2.51 -1.66 17.86
CA GLU A 157 -1.81 -2.90 18.20
C GLU A 157 -2.64 -4.16 17.86
N VAL A 158 -3.91 -4.17 18.24
CA VAL A 158 -4.85 -5.25 17.91
C VAL A 158 -5.10 -5.32 16.40
N SER A 159 -5.28 -4.19 15.72
CA SER A 159 -5.49 -4.15 14.26
C SER A 159 -4.27 -4.68 13.49
N PHE A 160 -3.06 -4.37 13.97
CA PHE A 160 -1.81 -4.92 13.46
C PHE A 160 -1.74 -6.44 13.65
N ALA A 161 -1.94 -6.94 14.87
CA ALA A 161 -1.89 -8.37 15.18
C ALA A 161 -2.94 -9.18 14.39
N LEU A 162 -4.17 -8.65 14.25
CA LEU A 162 -5.23 -9.23 13.42
C LEU A 162 -4.82 -9.29 11.94
N THR A 163 -4.14 -8.25 11.43
CA THR A 163 -3.65 -8.22 10.04
C THR A 163 -2.55 -9.26 9.81
N LEU A 164 -1.58 -9.39 10.72
CA LEU A 164 -0.55 -10.44 10.64
C LEU A 164 -1.18 -11.84 10.69
N SER A 165 -2.12 -12.08 11.60
CA SER A 165 -2.87 -13.34 11.70
C SER A 165 -3.70 -13.65 10.45
N LEU A 166 -4.32 -12.64 9.83
CA LEU A 166 -5.03 -12.78 8.56
C LEU A 166 -4.07 -13.20 7.43
N SER A 167 -2.92 -12.55 7.36
CA SER A 167 -1.82 -12.80 6.40
C SER A 167 -0.96 -14.03 6.72
N GLN A 168 -1.23 -14.76 7.81
CA GLN A 168 -0.46 -15.93 8.28
C GLN A 168 1.03 -15.62 8.57
N ILE A 169 1.34 -14.37 8.89
CA ILE A 169 2.67 -13.96 9.37
C ILE A 169 2.71 -14.21 10.88
N LEU A 170 3.76 -14.87 11.37
CA LEU A 170 3.97 -15.07 12.79
C LEU A 170 4.19 -13.71 13.49
N TYR A 171 3.37 -13.41 14.50
CA TYR A 171 3.61 -12.26 15.36
C TYR A 171 4.93 -12.44 16.11
N LYS A 172 5.82 -11.46 15.97
CA LYS A 172 7.09 -11.37 16.70
C LYS A 172 7.19 -9.95 17.24
N GLU A 173 7.54 -9.84 18.52
CA GLU A 173 7.74 -8.53 19.16
C GLU A 173 8.98 -7.82 18.58
N ASP A 174 8.82 -6.52 18.32
CA ASP A 174 9.83 -5.60 17.82
C ASP A 174 9.67 -4.29 18.59
N GLU A 175 10.74 -3.82 19.26
CA GLU A 175 10.72 -2.62 20.10
C GLU A 175 10.30 -1.34 19.34
N ARG A 176 10.37 -1.37 18.00
CA ARG A 176 10.00 -0.24 17.13
C ARG A 176 8.49 -0.14 16.90
N ASP A 177 7.73 -1.23 17.09
CA ASP A 177 6.31 -1.27 16.76
C ASP A 177 5.43 -0.50 17.80
N PRO A 178 5.64 -0.59 19.13
CA PRO A 178 4.97 0.27 20.11
C PRO A 178 5.22 1.77 19.90
N ARG A 179 6.39 2.13 19.37
CA ARG A 179 6.72 3.51 18.97
C ARG A 179 5.86 3.94 17.77
N MET A 180 5.60 3.06 16.79
CA MET A 180 4.71 3.33 15.66
C MET A 180 3.27 3.60 16.12
N PHE A 181 2.70 2.76 16.99
CA PHE A 181 1.35 2.97 17.54
C PHE A 181 1.25 4.28 18.34
N SER A 182 2.31 4.64 19.07
CA SER A 182 2.39 5.92 19.80
C SER A 182 2.42 7.14 18.87
N ALA A 183 3.10 7.04 17.71
CA ALA A 183 3.12 8.10 16.71
C ALA A 183 1.79 8.22 15.93
N MET A 184 1.09 7.09 15.70
CA MET A 184 -0.29 7.09 15.19
C MET A 184 -1.26 7.75 16.17
N ALA A 185 -1.19 7.40 17.46
CA ALA A 185 -2.01 8.04 18.50
C ALA A 185 -1.70 9.54 18.61
N THR A 186 -0.43 9.95 18.54
CA THR A 186 -0.06 11.38 18.52
C THR A 186 -0.60 12.09 17.28
N GLY A 187 -0.61 11.42 16.11
CA GLY A 187 -1.17 11.97 14.87
C GLY A 187 -2.69 12.12 14.89
N LEU A 188 -3.39 11.23 15.59
CA LEU A 188 -4.84 11.21 15.75
C LEU A 188 -5.34 12.22 16.80
N PHE A 189 -4.65 12.35 17.93
CA PHE A 189 -5.09 13.19 19.06
C PHE A 189 -4.48 14.60 19.03
N GLY A 190 -3.28 14.77 18.46
CA GLY A 190 -2.54 16.03 18.48
C GLY A 190 -2.22 16.48 19.91
N ILE A 191 -2.99 17.44 20.42
CA ILE A 191 -2.88 17.98 21.79
C ILE A 191 -4.02 17.53 22.72
N LYS A 192 -4.98 16.73 22.22
CA LYS A 192 -6.14 16.27 22.98
C LYS A 192 -5.84 15.00 23.79
N THR A 193 -6.61 14.76 24.84
CA THR A 193 -6.63 13.50 25.60
C THR A 193 -7.71 12.52 25.12
N GLU A 194 -8.78 13.07 24.55
CA GLU A 194 -9.99 12.37 24.09
C GLU A 194 -10.43 12.93 22.72
N ILE A 195 -11.06 12.07 21.91
CA ILE A 195 -11.63 12.40 20.59
C ILE A 195 -13.00 11.74 20.43
N ASN A 196 -13.89 12.36 19.64
CA ASN A 196 -15.18 11.76 19.29
C ASN A 196 -15.12 10.97 17.96
N HIS A 197 -16.23 10.31 17.62
CA HIS A 197 -16.40 9.52 16.40
C HIS A 197 -16.12 10.30 15.10
N ASP A 198 -16.53 11.56 15.01
CA ASP A 198 -16.47 12.34 13.77
C ASP A 198 -15.06 12.91 13.53
N GLU A 199 -14.37 13.28 14.62
CA GLU A 199 -12.95 13.63 14.60
C GLU A 199 -12.08 12.44 14.19
N PHE A 200 -12.34 11.26 14.77
CA PHE A 200 -11.69 10.02 14.38
C PHE A 200 -11.98 9.66 12.92
N SER A 201 -13.24 9.73 12.49
CA SER A 201 -13.65 9.44 11.10
C SER A 201 -12.98 10.36 10.10
N LYS A 202 -12.83 11.65 10.43
CA LYS A 202 -12.09 12.61 9.61
C LYS A 202 -10.61 12.21 9.49
N TRP A 203 -9.93 12.01 10.62
CA TRP A 203 -8.52 11.61 10.62
C TRP A 203 -8.28 10.30 9.85
N LEU A 204 -9.18 9.33 10.00
CA LEU A 204 -9.12 8.03 9.35
C LEU A 204 -9.16 8.18 7.83
N ASN A 205 -10.12 8.95 7.31
CA ASN A 205 -10.25 9.24 5.88
C ASN A 205 -9.05 10.02 5.31
N GLU A 206 -8.45 10.91 6.11
CA GLU A 206 -7.29 11.72 5.70
C GLU A 206 -5.94 10.98 5.82
N SER A 207 -5.85 9.92 6.63
CA SER A 207 -4.58 9.26 6.97
C SER A 207 -4.49 7.80 6.56
N CYS A 208 -5.42 6.94 7.00
CA CYS A 208 -5.36 5.48 6.83
C CYS A 208 -6.76 4.86 6.66
N PRO A 209 -7.47 5.18 5.56
CA PRO A 209 -8.89 4.82 5.38
C PRO A 209 -9.15 3.32 5.51
N HIS A 210 -8.15 2.47 5.27
CA HIS A 210 -8.32 1.01 5.23
C HIS A 210 -8.01 0.29 6.55
N LEU A 211 -7.80 1.01 7.66
CA LEU A 211 -7.47 0.44 8.99
C LEU A 211 -8.33 -0.77 9.38
N PHE A 212 -9.66 -0.65 9.24
CA PHE A 212 -10.59 -1.70 9.68
C PHE A 212 -10.91 -2.76 8.62
N HIS A 213 -10.45 -2.62 7.37
CA HIS A 213 -10.68 -3.66 6.35
C HIS A 213 -9.98 -4.97 6.74
N SER A 214 -8.72 -4.91 7.17
CA SER A 214 -8.00 -6.10 7.66
C SER A 214 -8.64 -6.70 8.92
N VAL A 215 -9.13 -5.85 9.83
CA VAL A 215 -9.86 -6.27 11.04
C VAL A 215 -11.14 -7.00 10.67
N HIS A 216 -11.98 -6.41 9.81
CA HIS A 216 -13.25 -7.01 9.41
C HIS A 216 -13.07 -8.29 8.59
N ASN A 217 -12.03 -8.33 7.74
CA ASN A 217 -11.68 -9.53 6.97
C ASN A 217 -11.20 -10.67 7.88
N TRP A 218 -10.48 -10.37 8.97
CA TRP A 218 -10.13 -11.37 10.00
C TRP A 218 -11.36 -11.86 10.77
N VAL A 219 -12.22 -10.92 11.22
CA VAL A 219 -13.45 -11.25 11.97
C VAL A 219 -14.38 -12.11 11.13
N SER A 220 -14.52 -11.79 9.85
CA SER A 220 -15.25 -12.63 8.88
C SER A 220 -14.62 -14.02 8.77
N LYS A 221 -13.31 -14.10 8.53
CA LYS A 221 -12.56 -15.37 8.41
C LYS A 221 -12.69 -16.28 9.64
N ILE A 222 -12.78 -15.72 10.84
CA ILE A 222 -13.01 -16.47 12.07
C ILE A 222 -14.48 -16.89 12.21
N LEU A 223 -15.43 -15.94 12.08
CA LEU A 223 -16.85 -16.23 12.29
C LEU A 223 -17.47 -17.15 11.22
N THR A 224 -16.92 -17.19 10.00
CA THR A 224 -17.37 -18.08 8.92
C THR A 224 -16.42 -19.25 8.61
N GLY A 225 -15.22 -19.28 9.17
CA GLY A 225 -14.19 -20.24 8.78
C GLY A 225 -13.74 -20.14 7.31
N SER A 226 -14.11 -19.06 6.60
CA SER A 226 -13.83 -18.85 5.18
C SER A 226 -13.27 -17.47 4.92
N SER A 227 -12.30 -17.32 4.02
CA SER A 227 -11.95 -16.01 3.48
C SER A 227 -13.17 -15.35 2.83
N LEU A 228 -13.21 -14.02 2.84
CA LEU A 228 -14.12 -13.25 1.99
C LEU A 228 -13.75 -13.45 0.49
N PRO A 229 -14.63 -13.05 -0.45
CA PRO A 229 -14.29 -13.02 -1.87
C PRO A 229 -13.02 -12.20 -2.14
N GLN A 230 -12.25 -12.57 -3.17
CA GLN A 230 -10.98 -11.91 -3.49
C GLN A 230 -11.15 -10.42 -3.85
N GLU A 231 -12.33 -10.04 -4.36
CA GLU A 231 -12.75 -8.64 -4.58
C GLU A 231 -12.80 -7.81 -3.29
N MET A 232 -13.04 -8.44 -2.14
CA MET A 232 -13.09 -7.83 -0.81
C MET A 232 -11.74 -7.92 -0.06
N GLU A 233 -10.69 -8.49 -0.65
CA GLU A 233 -9.33 -8.44 -0.10
C GLU A 233 -8.69 -7.06 -0.38
N VAL A 234 -9.07 -6.08 0.45
CA VAL A 234 -8.64 -4.68 0.30
C VAL A 234 -7.13 -4.52 0.49
N ALA A 235 -6.57 -5.07 1.57
CA ALA A 235 -5.15 -4.99 1.91
C ALA A 235 -4.49 -6.38 2.00
N ARG A 236 -3.26 -6.49 1.47
CA ARG A 236 -2.33 -7.60 1.69
C ARG A 236 -0.98 -6.98 2.05
N VAL A 237 -0.42 -7.34 3.21
CA VAL A 237 0.90 -6.83 3.64
C VAL A 237 1.98 -7.44 2.75
N PRO A 238 2.88 -6.64 2.12
CA PRO A 238 3.88 -7.15 1.17
C PRO A 238 4.73 -8.28 1.76
N GLN A 239 5.27 -9.16 0.91
CA GLN A 239 6.26 -10.13 1.38
C GLN A 239 7.60 -9.41 1.63
N LEU A 240 8.01 -9.39 2.90
CA LEU A 240 9.09 -8.54 3.42
C LEU A 240 10.27 -9.37 3.97
N GLU A 241 10.36 -10.62 3.50
CA GLU A 241 11.48 -11.52 3.74
C GLU A 241 12.78 -10.84 3.25
N GLY A 242 13.71 -10.57 4.18
CA GLY A 242 14.94 -9.82 3.91
C GLY A 242 14.82 -8.28 3.94
N VAL A 243 13.60 -7.73 4.06
CA VAL A 243 13.37 -6.26 4.11
C VAL A 243 13.28 -5.74 5.55
N VAL A 244 12.83 -6.56 6.50
CA VAL A 244 12.86 -6.23 7.94
C VAL A 244 14.19 -6.69 8.56
N GLY A 245 15.22 -5.87 8.41
CA GLY A 245 16.48 -5.98 9.15
C GLY A 245 16.52 -5.07 10.38
N THR A 246 17.37 -5.39 11.36
CA THR A 246 17.66 -4.51 12.52
C THR A 246 18.20 -3.15 12.09
N ASN A 247 19.00 -3.13 11.02
CA ASN A 247 19.59 -1.92 10.46
C ASN A 247 18.63 -1.14 9.54
N ASN A 248 17.41 -1.62 9.33
CA ASN A 248 16.48 -1.02 8.36
C ASN A 248 15.54 -0.02 9.02
N CYS A 249 15.14 1.00 8.26
CA CYS A 249 13.98 1.83 8.57
C CYS A 249 12.70 0.96 8.63
N THR A 250 12.75 -0.19 7.97
CA THR A 250 11.81 -1.31 7.98
C THR A 250 11.40 -1.90 9.35
N SER A 251 10.17 -1.68 9.87
CA SER A 251 9.55 -2.52 10.92
C SER A 251 8.19 -3.07 10.46
N MET A 252 7.70 -4.15 11.07
CA MET A 252 6.43 -4.76 10.65
C MET A 252 5.22 -3.84 10.88
N ALA A 253 5.17 -3.06 11.97
CA ALA A 253 4.09 -2.08 12.14
C ALA A 253 4.16 -0.93 11.12
N ILE A 254 5.36 -0.47 10.71
CA ILE A 254 5.51 0.51 9.62
C ILE A 254 4.93 -0.04 8.31
N LEU A 255 5.20 -1.31 8.01
CA LEU A 255 4.83 -1.94 6.74
C LEU A 255 3.33 -2.30 6.70
N TRP A 256 2.77 -2.68 7.84
CA TRP A 256 1.32 -2.75 8.06
C TRP A 256 0.65 -1.38 7.85
N LEU A 257 1.17 -0.32 8.50
CA LEU A 257 0.63 1.03 8.39
C LEU A 257 0.64 1.53 6.94
N LEU A 258 1.72 1.28 6.21
CA LEU A 258 1.79 1.60 4.78
C LEU A 258 0.82 0.75 3.95
N SER A 259 0.54 -0.50 4.31
CA SER A 259 -0.47 -1.33 3.62
C SER A 259 -1.93 -0.85 3.79
N ILE A 260 -2.21 0.00 4.79
CA ILE A 260 -3.52 0.65 5.00
C ILE A 260 -3.53 2.16 4.64
N THR A 261 -2.38 2.71 4.21
CA THR A 261 -2.20 4.11 3.81
C THR A 261 -1.96 4.28 2.30
N LEU A 262 -1.17 3.38 1.68
CA LEU A 262 -0.72 3.52 0.30
C LEU A 262 -1.74 2.97 -0.72
N PRO A 263 -1.90 3.62 -1.89
CA PRO A 263 -2.68 3.10 -3.01
C PRO A 263 -2.26 1.70 -3.45
N ALA A 264 -3.20 0.98 -4.07
CA ALA A 264 -3.02 -0.42 -4.48
C ALA A 264 -1.81 -0.66 -5.40
N ILE A 265 -1.35 0.36 -6.14
CA ILE A 265 -0.17 0.30 -7.03
C ILE A 265 1.14 -0.05 -6.31
N TYR A 266 1.21 0.15 -4.99
CA TYR A 266 2.38 -0.21 -4.16
C TYR A 266 2.26 -1.57 -3.48
N THR A 267 1.05 -2.13 -3.37
CA THR A 267 0.75 -3.28 -2.47
C THR A 267 0.20 -4.50 -3.20
N LYS A 268 -0.43 -4.32 -4.36
CA LYS A 268 -1.00 -5.40 -5.17
C LYS A 268 -0.11 -5.60 -6.41
N PRO A 269 0.33 -6.85 -6.70
CA PRO A 269 1.07 -7.10 -7.93
C PRO A 269 0.23 -6.67 -9.13
N PRO A 270 0.84 -6.11 -10.19
CA PRO A 270 0.08 -5.66 -11.35
C PRO A 270 -0.73 -6.82 -11.93
N PRO A 271 -1.97 -6.60 -12.38
CA PRO A 271 -2.76 -7.65 -13.00
C PRO A 271 -2.00 -8.17 -14.22
N ASN A 272 -1.76 -9.49 -14.26
CA ASN A 272 -0.98 -10.11 -15.34
C ASN A 272 -1.57 -9.72 -16.70
N PRO A 273 -0.84 -9.00 -17.57
CA PRO A 273 -1.23 -8.90 -18.96
C PRO A 273 -1.22 -10.31 -19.57
N THR A 274 -2.17 -10.57 -20.48
CA THR A 274 -2.41 -11.89 -21.10
C THR A 274 -2.74 -13.03 -20.13
N ALA A 275 -3.98 -13.04 -19.61
CA ALA A 275 -4.70 -14.30 -19.42
C ALA A 275 -5.04 -14.94 -20.79
N ASP A 276 -5.32 -14.10 -21.78
CA ASP A 276 -5.44 -14.47 -23.19
C ASP A 276 -4.08 -14.35 -23.89
N GLY A 277 -3.48 -15.48 -24.28
CA GLY A 277 -2.46 -15.50 -25.33
C GLY A 277 -0.97 -15.53 -24.94
N ALA A 278 -0.56 -16.15 -23.83
CA ALA A 278 0.85 -16.45 -23.59
C ALA A 278 1.10 -17.81 -22.89
N SER A 279 1.47 -18.84 -23.64
CA SER A 279 1.93 -20.13 -23.11
C SER A 279 3.41 -20.11 -22.67
N SER A 280 3.79 -19.12 -21.84
CA SER A 280 5.14 -19.04 -21.27
C SER A 280 5.34 -20.09 -20.18
N SER A 281 5.76 -21.30 -20.59
CA SER A 281 6.10 -22.37 -19.65
C SER A 281 7.28 -21.95 -18.76
N THR A 282 7.02 -21.80 -17.46
CA THR A 282 8.07 -21.68 -16.44
C THR A 282 8.85 -22.99 -16.43
N LYS A 283 10.01 -23.00 -17.11
CA LYS A 283 10.90 -24.18 -17.25
C LYS A 283 11.48 -24.72 -15.94
N ASP A 284 11.15 -24.09 -14.82
CA ASP A 284 11.51 -24.52 -13.47
C ASP A 284 10.34 -25.32 -12.84
N PRO A 285 10.47 -26.66 -12.71
CA PRO A 285 9.44 -27.49 -12.10
C PRO A 285 9.33 -27.29 -10.59
N MET A 286 10.38 -26.79 -9.92
CA MET A 286 10.34 -26.50 -8.47
C MET A 286 9.51 -25.24 -8.21
N LEU A 287 9.72 -24.17 -8.99
CA LEU A 287 8.90 -22.95 -8.92
C LEU A 287 7.43 -23.26 -9.24
N THR A 288 7.18 -24.09 -10.26
CA THR A 288 5.83 -24.53 -10.65
C THR A 288 5.15 -25.32 -9.53
N SER A 289 5.88 -26.23 -8.88
CA SER A 289 5.38 -27.00 -7.73
C SER A 289 5.11 -26.12 -6.51
N MET A 290 5.99 -25.15 -6.22
CA MET A 290 5.80 -24.15 -5.15
C MET A 290 4.56 -23.27 -5.38
N LEU A 291 4.32 -22.84 -6.63
CA LEU A 291 3.11 -22.09 -6.99
C LEU A 291 1.84 -22.94 -6.83
N LEU A 292 1.89 -24.22 -7.20
CA LEU A 292 0.76 -25.15 -7.03
C LEU A 292 0.46 -25.39 -5.54
N LEU A 293 1.48 -25.67 -4.73
CA LEU A 293 1.35 -25.84 -3.28
C LEU A 293 0.81 -24.57 -2.60
N ARG A 294 1.34 -23.39 -2.95
CA ARG A 294 0.83 -22.09 -2.46
C ARG A 294 -0.64 -21.88 -2.83
N LYS A 295 -1.04 -22.23 -4.07
CA LYS A 295 -2.43 -22.12 -4.54
C LYS A 295 -3.38 -23.10 -3.81
N MET A 296 -2.94 -24.34 -3.55
CA MET A 296 -3.71 -25.32 -2.77
C MET A 296 -3.84 -24.92 -1.29
N ALA A 297 -2.78 -24.37 -0.70
CA ALA A 297 -2.78 -23.81 0.65
C ALA A 297 -3.54 -22.46 0.77
N ARG A 298 -4.12 -21.96 -0.34
CA ARG A 298 -4.80 -20.66 -0.44
C ARG A 298 -3.94 -19.47 0.03
N LEU A 299 -2.62 -19.58 -0.12
CA LEU A 299 -1.69 -18.52 0.21
C LEU A 299 -1.85 -17.37 -0.78
N SER A 300 -2.21 -16.19 -0.25
CA SER A 300 -2.36 -14.97 -1.03
C SER A 300 -1.06 -14.64 -1.75
N LEU A 301 -1.11 -14.48 -3.08
CA LEU A 301 0.02 -13.94 -3.83
C LEU A 301 0.13 -12.45 -3.48
N VAL A 302 1.13 -12.09 -2.66
CA VAL A 302 1.44 -10.70 -2.35
C VAL A 302 2.70 -10.28 -3.07
N GLN A 303 2.75 -9.01 -3.45
CA GLN A 303 3.94 -8.42 -4.01
C GLN A 303 5.02 -8.31 -2.94
N GLY A 304 6.22 -8.83 -3.23
CA GLY A 304 7.39 -8.61 -2.38
C GLY A 304 8.00 -7.25 -2.67
N TRP A 305 8.14 -6.40 -1.64
CA TRP A 305 8.98 -5.20 -1.74
C TRP A 305 10.45 -5.61 -1.74
N LYS A 306 11.31 -4.85 -2.44
CA LYS A 306 12.72 -5.23 -2.62
C LYS A 306 13.66 -4.08 -2.39
N LEU A 307 14.69 -4.29 -1.57
CA LEU A 307 15.72 -3.29 -1.33
C LEU A 307 16.48 -2.97 -2.64
N LEU A 308 16.41 -1.71 -3.07
CA LEU A 308 17.19 -1.18 -4.19
C LEU A 308 18.44 -0.45 -3.65
N TYR A 309 18.27 0.39 -2.64
CA TYR A 309 19.33 1.19 -2.04
C TYR A 309 19.21 1.24 -0.51
N ASN A 310 20.32 1.02 0.20
CA ASN A 310 20.46 1.25 1.63
C ASN A 310 21.70 2.12 1.88
N SER A 311 21.56 3.32 2.44
CA SER A 311 22.70 4.21 2.66
C SER A 311 23.70 3.69 3.70
N SER A 312 23.31 2.76 4.57
CA SER A 312 24.23 2.12 5.54
C SER A 312 25.11 1.04 4.92
N GLU A 313 24.72 0.49 3.77
CA GLU A 313 25.48 -0.55 3.04
C GLU A 313 26.21 0.05 1.84
N HIS A 314 25.53 0.92 1.09
CA HIS A 314 26.06 1.53 -0.12
C HIS A 314 26.78 2.86 0.15
N GLY A 315 26.50 3.54 1.27
CA GLY A 315 27.02 4.87 1.59
C GLY A 315 26.19 6.03 1.00
N LEU A 316 26.15 7.15 1.71
CA LEU A 316 25.50 8.40 1.28
C LEU A 316 26.29 9.06 0.14
N SER A 317 25.71 9.10 -1.06
CA SER A 317 26.09 9.99 -2.17
C SER A 317 25.05 9.89 -3.28
N LEU A 318 24.77 10.99 -3.98
CA LEU A 318 23.81 11.03 -5.08
C LEU A 318 24.18 10.06 -6.22
N ASN A 319 25.46 9.95 -6.58
CA ASN A 319 25.92 8.98 -7.59
C ASN A 319 25.57 7.52 -7.20
N ARG A 320 25.70 7.13 -5.92
CA ARG A 320 25.33 5.78 -5.47
C ARG A 320 23.82 5.59 -5.37
N PHE A 321 23.07 6.62 -4.97
CA PHE A 321 21.61 6.60 -5.05
C PHE A 321 21.16 6.38 -6.50
N ASN A 322 21.69 7.16 -7.45
CA ASN A 322 21.44 7.04 -8.88
C ASN A 322 21.73 5.61 -9.38
N ASN A 323 22.96 5.12 -9.20
CA ASN A 323 23.39 3.79 -9.66
C ASN A 323 22.55 2.63 -9.10
N HIS A 324 21.82 2.82 -8.01
CA HIS A 324 20.91 1.83 -7.44
C HIS A 324 19.44 2.02 -7.85
N VAL A 325 18.95 3.26 -7.88
CA VAL A 325 17.51 3.58 -8.05
C VAL A 325 17.12 3.86 -9.51
N SER A 326 18.02 4.41 -10.32
CA SER A 326 17.72 4.67 -11.74
C SER A 326 17.57 3.37 -12.54
N ALA A 327 16.92 3.49 -13.71
CA ALA A 327 16.39 2.39 -14.53
C ALA A 327 15.33 1.48 -13.85
N TYR A 328 14.94 1.73 -12.59
CA TYR A 328 13.83 1.01 -11.97
C TYR A 328 12.47 1.55 -12.47
N ASN A 329 11.94 0.92 -13.51
CA ASN A 329 10.71 1.36 -14.18
C ASN A 329 9.42 0.84 -13.52
N ALA A 330 9.29 1.05 -12.21
CA ALA A 330 8.13 0.70 -11.40
C ALA A 330 8.05 1.55 -10.12
N PRO A 331 6.94 1.53 -9.35
CA PRO A 331 6.79 2.34 -8.14
C PRO A 331 7.85 2.04 -7.07
N THR A 332 8.19 3.04 -6.26
CA THR A 332 9.15 2.93 -5.15
C THR A 332 8.63 3.56 -3.87
N VAL A 333 9.08 3.04 -2.73
CA VAL A 333 8.84 3.60 -1.39
C VAL A 333 10.19 3.93 -0.76
N ASN A 334 10.36 5.17 -0.31
CA ASN A 334 11.65 5.77 0.01
C ASN A 334 11.62 6.32 1.44
N PHE A 335 12.38 5.71 2.35
CA PHE A 335 12.48 6.12 3.74
C PHE A 335 13.66 7.07 3.94
N MET A 336 13.43 8.16 4.66
CA MET A 336 14.42 9.17 5.02
C MET A 336 14.38 9.38 6.53
N ALA A 337 15.41 8.93 7.23
CA ALA A 337 15.62 9.12 8.66
C ALA A 337 16.68 10.21 8.89
N PHE A 338 16.36 11.19 9.71
CA PHE A 338 17.20 12.36 9.94
C PHE A 338 17.04 12.92 11.36
N GLU A 339 17.69 14.04 11.62
CA GLU A 339 17.69 14.78 12.89
C GLU A 339 16.28 14.97 13.51
N GLY A 340 16.21 15.16 14.82
CA GLY A 340 14.95 15.26 15.56
C GLY A 340 14.17 13.94 15.67
N ARG A 341 14.83 12.80 15.37
CA ARG A 341 14.22 11.45 15.29
C ARG A 341 13.13 11.33 14.21
N ASN A 342 13.15 12.21 13.21
CA ASN A 342 12.20 12.21 12.10
C ASN A 342 12.38 10.96 11.23
N LEU A 343 11.26 10.43 10.75
CA LEU A 343 11.22 9.42 9.70
C LEU A 343 10.11 9.79 8.72
N TYR A 344 10.48 9.97 7.46
CA TYR A 344 9.56 10.23 6.36
C TYR A 344 9.57 9.06 5.38
N CYS A 345 8.41 8.83 4.76
CA CYS A 345 8.18 7.84 3.71
C CYS A 345 7.64 8.57 2.47
N LEU A 346 8.43 8.59 1.40
CA LEU A 346 8.05 9.12 0.08
C LEU A 346 7.72 7.95 -0.85
N ALA A 347 6.44 7.81 -1.19
CA ALA A 347 5.95 6.86 -2.17
C ALA A 347 5.89 7.54 -3.54
N VAL A 348 6.56 6.96 -4.54
CA VAL A 348 6.66 7.49 -5.92
C VAL A 348 6.11 6.44 -6.88
N ASP A 349 5.05 6.79 -7.58
CA ASP A 349 4.26 5.92 -8.47
C ASP A 349 4.87 5.74 -9.87
N ARG A 350 5.87 6.57 -10.20
CA ARG A 350 6.58 6.60 -11.49
C ARG A 350 8.06 6.29 -11.30
N SER A 351 8.73 5.96 -12.41
CA SER A 351 10.18 5.86 -12.46
C SER A 351 10.85 7.17 -12.06
N TRP A 352 12.02 7.05 -11.42
CA TRP A 352 12.86 8.19 -11.10
C TRP A 352 13.47 8.78 -12.39
N SER A 353 13.42 10.09 -12.52
CA SER A 353 13.95 10.83 -13.68
C SER A 353 14.67 12.11 -13.24
N GLU A 354 15.78 12.42 -13.89
CA GLU A 354 16.51 13.69 -13.70
C GLU A 354 15.94 14.77 -14.63
N GLY A 355 15.90 16.01 -14.15
CA GLY A 355 15.56 17.17 -14.96
C GLY A 355 14.98 18.35 -14.16
N PRO A 356 14.66 19.46 -14.85
CA PRO A 356 14.12 20.67 -14.20
C PRO A 356 12.66 20.51 -13.71
N ASN A 357 11.92 19.57 -14.30
CA ASN A 357 10.48 19.37 -14.05
C ASN A 357 10.22 18.41 -12.89
N LYS A 358 9.13 18.62 -12.15
CA LYS A 358 8.65 17.65 -11.16
C LYS A 358 7.94 16.47 -11.84
N PHE A 359 8.17 15.28 -11.32
CA PHE A 359 7.52 14.01 -11.65
C PHE A 359 6.73 13.45 -10.46
N GLY A 360 6.20 12.23 -10.62
CA GLY A 360 5.13 11.65 -9.80
C GLY A 360 3.75 11.95 -10.41
N GLY A 361 2.89 10.93 -10.44
CA GLY A 361 1.48 11.00 -10.81
C GLY A 361 0.56 11.01 -9.59
N ALA A 362 -0.71 10.62 -9.78
CA ALA A 362 -1.76 10.83 -8.80
C ALA A 362 -1.54 10.09 -7.47
N ASP A 363 -0.93 8.91 -7.50
CA ASP A 363 -0.71 8.04 -6.34
C ASP A 363 0.55 8.41 -5.53
N CYS A 364 1.31 9.43 -5.95
CA CYS A 364 2.52 9.87 -5.24
C CYS A 364 2.15 10.52 -3.89
N MET A 365 2.84 10.14 -2.81
CA MET A 365 2.54 10.57 -1.44
C MET A 365 3.82 10.82 -0.62
N LEU A 366 3.78 11.83 0.23
CA LEU A 366 4.76 12.05 1.30
C LEU A 366 4.09 11.90 2.67
N ILE A 367 4.52 10.89 3.41
CA ILE A 367 3.99 10.51 4.72
C ILE A 367 5.07 10.79 5.77
N GLN A 368 4.70 11.44 6.86
CA GLN A 368 5.52 11.45 8.07
C GLN A 368 5.14 10.22 8.91
N LEU A 369 6.14 9.46 9.35
CA LEU A 369 5.96 8.29 10.23
C LEU A 369 6.35 8.65 11.68
N PHE A 370 7.44 9.41 11.86
CA PHE A 370 7.90 9.87 13.17
C PHE A 370 8.25 11.36 13.20
N PRO A 371 8.13 12.03 14.36
CA PRO A 371 7.53 11.53 15.61
C PRO A 371 5.99 11.50 15.61
N VAL A 372 5.34 12.19 14.67
CA VAL A 372 3.88 12.25 14.51
C VAL A 372 3.52 11.63 13.17
N TYR A 373 2.63 10.63 13.15
CA TYR A 373 2.17 10.04 11.90
C TYR A 373 1.11 10.92 11.22
N ARG A 374 1.28 11.18 9.91
CA ARG A 374 0.33 11.90 9.06
C ARG A 374 0.70 11.78 7.58
N VAL A 375 -0.29 11.79 6.70
CA VAL A 375 -0.07 12.15 5.28
C VAL A 375 0.20 13.65 5.23
N VAL A 376 1.37 14.06 4.71
CA VAL A 376 1.80 15.47 4.70
C VAL A 376 1.41 16.14 3.39
N GLN A 377 1.66 15.47 2.26
CA GLN A 377 1.23 15.89 0.92
C GLN A 377 0.97 14.65 0.05
N ALA A 378 0.07 14.76 -0.92
CA ALA A 378 -0.24 13.72 -1.89
C ALA A 378 -0.66 14.36 -3.23
N GLY A 379 -0.45 13.64 -4.33
CA GLY A 379 -0.85 14.02 -5.69
C GLY A 379 0.32 14.13 -6.69
N PRO A 380 0.03 14.53 -7.94
CA PRO A 380 1.02 14.59 -9.02
C PRO A 380 2.05 15.71 -8.84
N LYS A 381 3.18 15.57 -9.53
CA LYS A 381 4.28 16.55 -9.57
C LYS A 381 4.79 16.91 -8.16
N MET A 382 5.16 15.90 -7.39
CA MET A 382 5.70 16.07 -6.04
C MET A 382 7.22 16.03 -5.96
N VAL A 383 7.91 15.32 -6.87
CA VAL A 383 9.37 15.11 -6.77
C VAL A 383 10.10 15.75 -7.93
N ARG A 384 11.13 16.57 -7.70
CA ARG A 384 12.11 16.98 -8.71
C ARG A 384 13.49 16.50 -8.28
N TRP A 385 14.19 15.83 -9.17
CA TRP A 385 15.60 15.49 -9.05
C TRP A 385 16.36 16.24 -10.15
N ASN A 386 17.29 17.10 -9.75
CA ASN A 386 18.07 17.93 -10.67
C ASN A 386 19.56 17.88 -10.33
N GLU A 387 20.40 17.55 -11.30
CA GLU A 387 21.86 17.54 -11.19
C GLU A 387 22.47 18.62 -12.09
N ASN A 388 21.86 18.86 -13.25
CA ASN A 388 22.49 19.60 -14.36
C ASN A 388 21.92 21.00 -14.60
N ALA A 389 20.61 21.21 -14.41
CA ALA A 389 19.97 22.48 -14.74
C ALA A 389 20.34 23.58 -13.73
N LYS A 390 21.00 24.64 -14.23
CA LYS A 390 21.49 25.78 -13.42
C LYS A 390 20.38 26.66 -12.83
N GLU A 391 19.19 26.63 -13.44
CA GLU A 391 18.03 27.46 -13.09
C GLU A 391 17.26 26.95 -11.86
N PHE A 392 17.53 25.71 -11.43
CA PHE A 392 16.82 25.05 -10.34
C PHE A 392 17.79 24.59 -9.25
N PRO A 393 17.36 24.48 -7.98
CA PRO A 393 18.17 23.87 -6.93
C PRO A 393 18.64 22.47 -7.34
N LYS A 394 19.90 22.14 -7.02
CA LYS A 394 20.46 20.79 -7.21
C LYS A 394 20.04 19.84 -6.09
N GLY A 395 20.08 18.55 -6.37
CA GLY A 395 19.68 17.48 -5.46
C GLY A 395 18.24 17.01 -5.71
N ILE A 396 17.57 16.55 -4.65
CA ILE A 396 16.19 16.03 -4.72
C ILE A 396 15.30 16.91 -3.86
N SER A 397 14.20 17.43 -4.44
CA SER A 397 13.22 18.30 -3.79
C SER A 397 11.82 17.67 -3.81
N VAL A 398 11.09 17.80 -2.70
CA VAL A 398 9.80 17.13 -2.47
C VAL A 398 8.74 18.10 -1.97
N GLY A 399 7.69 18.28 -2.76
CA GLY A 399 6.47 19.03 -2.44
C GLY A 399 5.63 19.29 -3.70
N CYS A 400 4.30 19.29 -3.59
CA CYS A 400 3.38 19.63 -4.67
C CYS A 400 3.66 21.04 -5.23
N ASP A 401 3.28 21.30 -6.47
CA ASP A 401 3.19 22.68 -6.97
C ASP A 401 2.12 23.49 -6.21
N GLY A 402 2.41 24.77 -5.96
CA GLY A 402 1.55 25.65 -5.16
C GLY A 402 1.55 25.40 -3.64
N LYS A 403 2.32 24.43 -3.14
CA LYS A 403 2.53 24.17 -1.70
C LYS A 403 4.00 24.36 -1.32
N SER A 404 4.28 24.44 -0.01
CA SER A 404 5.64 24.49 0.52
C SER A 404 6.44 23.23 0.14
N GLU A 405 7.72 23.42 -0.17
CA GLU A 405 8.72 22.35 -0.19
C GLU A 405 8.86 21.78 1.23
N VAL A 406 8.71 20.46 1.38
CA VAL A 406 8.73 19.78 2.69
C VAL A 406 10.11 19.22 2.99
N LEU A 407 10.72 18.58 1.99
CA LEU A 407 12.04 17.98 2.07
C LEU A 407 12.88 18.40 0.86
N ARG A 408 14.15 18.75 1.07
CA ARG A 408 15.15 18.87 -0.01
C ARG A 408 16.51 18.32 0.42
N LEU A 409 16.97 17.28 -0.25
CA LEU A 409 18.30 16.71 -0.07
C LEU A 409 19.31 17.52 -0.88
N THR A 410 20.48 17.79 -0.31
CA THR A 410 21.65 18.34 -1.02
C THR A 410 22.15 17.37 -2.08
N PRO A 411 22.80 17.83 -3.17
CA PRO A 411 23.44 16.92 -4.13
C PRO A 411 24.61 16.13 -3.51
N GLU A 412 25.20 16.62 -2.43
CA GLU A 412 26.22 15.94 -1.63
C GLU A 412 25.66 14.76 -0.80
N PHE A 413 24.34 14.71 -0.56
CA PHE A 413 23.66 13.74 0.33
C PHE A 413 24.12 13.81 1.80
N ASP A 414 24.69 14.94 2.24
CA ASP A 414 25.05 15.22 3.63
C ASP A 414 23.84 15.69 4.47
N LYS A 415 22.97 16.50 3.88
CA LYS A 415 21.92 17.26 4.59
C LYS A 415 20.58 17.20 3.89
N ILE A 416 19.52 17.19 4.70
CA ILE A 416 18.14 17.31 4.27
C ILE A 416 17.53 18.56 4.89
N TYR A 417 16.98 19.43 4.05
CA TYR A 417 16.25 20.61 4.49
C TYR A 417 14.80 20.21 4.76
N HIS A 418 14.35 20.29 6.01
CA HIS A 418 12.99 20.04 6.46
C HIS A 418 12.27 21.37 6.67
N TYR A 419 11.29 21.71 5.82
CA TYR A 419 10.67 23.05 5.79
C TYR A 419 11.71 24.20 5.83
N SER A 420 12.74 24.09 4.98
CA SER A 420 13.89 25.01 4.89
C SER A 420 14.84 25.06 6.10
N ALA A 421 14.58 24.35 7.20
CA ALA A 421 15.57 24.15 8.26
C ALA A 421 16.54 23.01 7.86
N PRO A 422 17.87 23.20 7.89
CA PRO A 422 18.82 22.12 7.59
C PRO A 422 18.86 21.10 8.73
N CYS A 423 18.89 19.81 8.38
CA CYS A 423 19.02 18.68 9.30
C CYS A 423 20.06 17.68 8.79
N GLU A 424 20.75 17.00 9.71
CA GLU A 424 21.67 15.91 9.38
C GLU A 424 20.93 14.63 8.93
N ILE A 425 21.40 13.99 7.85
CA ILE A 425 20.84 12.72 7.35
C ILE A 425 21.45 11.55 8.12
N HIS A 426 20.60 10.71 8.73
CA HIS A 426 21.04 9.47 9.39
C HIS A 426 20.98 8.28 8.44
N LYS A 427 19.88 8.12 7.69
CA LYS A 427 19.67 6.97 6.79
C LYS A 427 18.70 7.26 5.66
N ILE A 428 19.00 6.71 4.48
CA ILE A 428 18.10 6.64 3.32
C ILE A 428 17.97 5.18 2.90
N GLU A 429 16.74 4.73 2.64
CA GLU A 429 16.42 3.36 2.25
C GLU A 429 15.34 3.37 1.16
N VAL A 430 15.58 2.71 0.02
CA VAL A 430 14.65 2.69 -1.12
C VAL A 430 14.24 1.28 -1.43
N LEU A 431 12.93 1.05 -1.43
CA LEU A 431 12.29 -0.21 -1.76
C LEU A 431 11.56 -0.09 -3.11
N GLY A 432 11.80 -1.05 -3.99
CA GLY A 432 11.07 -1.24 -5.23
C GLY A 432 9.77 -2.01 -4.98
N CYS A 433 8.66 -1.44 -5.44
CA CYS A 433 7.30 -1.97 -5.35
C CYS A 433 6.78 -2.40 -6.72
N GLY A 434 7.67 -2.88 -7.60
CA GLY A 434 7.37 -3.45 -8.92
C GLY A 434 7.32 -4.98 -8.93
N ALA A 435 7.03 -5.57 -10.09
CA ALA A 435 7.12 -7.01 -10.29
C ALA A 435 8.59 -7.49 -10.41
N GLU A 436 8.82 -8.81 -10.40
CA GLU A 436 10.18 -9.38 -10.62
C GLU A 436 10.79 -8.91 -11.95
N THR A 437 9.96 -8.81 -12.99
CA THR A 437 10.34 -8.32 -14.31
C THR A 437 10.94 -6.91 -14.30
N ALA A 438 10.49 -6.03 -13.41
CA ALA A 438 11.06 -4.67 -13.28
C ALA A 438 12.48 -4.68 -12.72
N LEU A 439 12.77 -5.54 -11.73
CA LEU A 439 14.12 -5.71 -11.18
C LEU A 439 15.04 -6.46 -12.17
N GLN A 440 14.52 -7.46 -12.88
CA GLN A 440 15.26 -8.17 -13.92
C GLN A 440 15.61 -7.23 -15.08
N ALA A 441 14.66 -6.41 -15.56
CA ALA A 441 14.90 -5.41 -16.59
C ALA A 441 15.95 -4.38 -16.16
N GLN A 442 15.87 -3.86 -14.92
CA GLN A 442 16.86 -2.94 -14.37
C GLN A 442 18.27 -3.56 -14.36
N LYS A 443 18.40 -4.82 -13.94
CA LYS A 443 19.68 -5.56 -13.96
C LYS A 443 20.20 -5.74 -15.39
N SER A 444 19.35 -6.19 -16.32
CA SER A 444 19.74 -6.38 -17.72
C SER A 444 20.12 -5.07 -18.43
N GLN A 445 19.49 -3.95 -18.08
CA GLN A 445 19.89 -2.63 -18.56
C GLN A 445 21.28 -2.26 -18.04
N LYS A 446 21.52 -2.36 -16.73
CA LYS A 446 22.84 -2.04 -16.13
C LYS A 446 23.96 -2.94 -16.65
N ASP A 447 23.69 -4.23 -16.83
CA ASP A 447 24.59 -5.17 -17.50
C ASP A 447 24.91 -4.76 -18.94
N TRP A 448 23.92 -4.24 -19.69
CA TRP A 448 24.11 -3.75 -21.05
C TRP A 448 24.90 -2.43 -21.08
N GLU A 449 24.65 -1.51 -20.13
CA GLU A 449 25.37 -0.24 -19.96
C GLU A 449 26.85 -0.51 -19.63
N ILE A 450 27.14 -1.41 -18.69
CA ILE A 450 28.52 -1.83 -18.36
C ILE A 450 29.19 -2.46 -19.60
N LYS A 451 28.49 -3.31 -20.34
CA LYS A 451 29.01 -3.91 -21.60
C LYS A 451 29.16 -2.88 -22.72
N ALA A 452 28.38 -1.80 -22.75
CA ALA A 452 28.54 -0.68 -23.68
C ALA A 452 29.80 0.13 -23.32
N VAL A 453 29.91 0.59 -22.07
CA VAL A 453 31.08 1.32 -21.56
C VAL A 453 32.37 0.53 -21.77
N HIS A 454 32.39 -0.77 -21.48
CA HIS A 454 33.57 -1.62 -21.73
C HIS A 454 33.91 -1.71 -23.23
N ARG A 455 32.92 -1.87 -24.12
CA ARG A 455 33.15 -1.85 -25.58
C ARG A 455 33.68 -0.50 -26.05
N GLU A 456 33.20 0.61 -25.50
CA GLU A 456 33.69 1.95 -25.86
C GLU A 456 35.07 2.26 -25.28
N GLN A 457 35.40 1.76 -24.10
CA GLN A 457 36.77 1.81 -23.55
C GLN A 457 37.77 1.08 -24.45
N HIS A 458 37.41 -0.06 -25.04
CA HIS A 458 38.23 -0.74 -26.05
C HIS A 458 38.14 -0.13 -27.45
N ARG A 459 37.19 0.77 -27.72
CA ARG A 459 37.09 1.54 -28.98
C ARG A 459 37.82 2.89 -28.92
N LYS A 460 38.17 3.40 -27.73
CA LYS A 460 39.11 4.52 -27.62
C LYS A 460 40.42 4.11 -28.28
N LEU A 461 40.90 4.92 -29.22
CA LEU A 461 42.12 4.65 -29.98
C LEU A 461 43.28 4.50 -28.99
N ARG A 462 43.82 3.29 -28.88
CA ARG A 462 45.09 3.07 -28.18
C ARG A 462 46.21 3.58 -29.09
N PRO A 463 47.08 4.49 -28.65
CA PRO A 463 48.23 4.91 -29.44
C PRO A 463 49.07 3.70 -29.90
N GLU A 464 49.22 2.68 -29.04
CA GLU A 464 49.93 1.44 -29.39
C GLU A 464 49.34 0.70 -30.60
N ALA A 465 48.02 0.83 -30.86
CA ALA A 465 47.33 0.07 -31.91
C ALA A 465 47.52 0.64 -33.33
N TYR A 466 48.01 1.87 -33.45
CA TYR A 466 48.34 2.51 -34.73
C TYR A 466 49.86 2.69 -34.93
N GLY A 467 50.67 2.46 -33.89
CA GLY A 467 52.12 2.58 -33.95
C GLY A 467 52.64 4.02 -33.98
N GLU A 468 51.77 5.01 -33.73
CA GLU A 468 52.10 6.43 -33.78
C GLU A 468 52.42 6.96 -32.37
N ASP A 469 53.57 7.63 -32.22
CA ASP A 469 53.88 8.42 -31.02
C ASP A 469 52.82 9.52 -30.84
N TRP A 470 52.46 9.86 -29.60
CA TRP A 470 51.40 10.82 -29.25
C TRP A 470 51.58 12.19 -29.93
N ARG A 471 52.82 12.54 -30.27
CA ARG A 471 53.21 13.75 -31.01
C ARG A 471 52.67 13.84 -32.43
N ASN A 472 52.29 12.71 -33.04
CA ASN A 472 51.90 12.62 -34.45
C ASN A 472 50.41 12.31 -34.66
N CYS A 473 49.64 12.07 -33.60
CA CYS A 473 48.24 11.67 -33.75
C CYS A 473 47.37 12.82 -34.28
N PRO A 474 46.27 12.54 -35.01
CA PRO A 474 45.36 13.59 -35.49
C PRO A 474 44.78 14.46 -34.36
N ASP A 475 44.58 13.88 -33.17
CA ASP A 475 44.02 14.58 -32.01
C ASP A 475 44.94 15.69 -31.48
N THR A 476 46.28 15.53 -31.53
CA THR A 476 47.19 16.62 -31.13
C THR A 476 47.24 17.76 -32.16
N GLN A 477 47.08 17.47 -33.45
CA GLN A 477 46.89 18.51 -34.48
C GLN A 477 45.55 19.26 -34.28
N ILE A 478 44.45 18.54 -34.02
CA ILE A 478 43.14 19.14 -33.76
C ILE A 478 43.18 20.03 -32.50
N LEU A 479 43.88 19.62 -31.45
CA LEU A 479 44.08 20.43 -30.23
C LEU A 479 44.91 21.69 -30.51
N GLN A 480 46.01 21.58 -31.30
CA GLN A 480 46.79 22.76 -31.73
C GLN A 480 45.96 23.72 -32.59
N TRP A 481 45.16 23.23 -33.53
CA TRP A 481 44.27 24.06 -34.33
C TRP A 481 43.13 24.69 -33.50
N GLY A 482 42.76 24.05 -32.38
CA GLY A 482 41.89 24.62 -31.35
C GLY A 482 42.58 25.62 -30.40
N GLY A 483 43.86 25.92 -30.60
CA GLY A 483 44.63 26.85 -29.77
C GLY A 483 45.12 26.29 -28.42
N VAL A 484 45.06 24.96 -28.24
CA VAL A 484 45.58 24.28 -27.04
C VAL A 484 47.04 23.88 -27.29
N ASP A 485 47.96 24.41 -26.49
CA ASP A 485 49.36 23.97 -26.54
C ASP A 485 49.50 22.57 -25.91
N VAL A 486 50.05 21.65 -26.70
CA VAL A 486 50.33 20.25 -26.34
C VAL A 486 51.84 19.96 -26.29
N GLY A 487 52.66 21.02 -26.20
CA GLY A 487 54.12 20.96 -26.17
C GLY A 487 54.71 20.22 -24.96
N ASN A 488 55.53 19.21 -25.25
CA ASN A 488 56.48 18.49 -24.39
C ASN A 488 56.45 18.83 -22.87
N HIS A 489 55.82 17.98 -22.07
CA HIS A 489 56.23 17.78 -20.67
C HIS A 489 57.51 16.91 -20.61
N SER A 490 58.59 17.41 -21.22
CA SER A 490 59.91 16.80 -21.10
C SER A 490 60.51 17.15 -19.73
N TYR A 491 60.18 16.35 -18.71
CA TYR A 491 60.90 16.35 -17.44
C TYR A 491 62.35 15.93 -17.66
N ASN A 492 63.21 16.92 -17.89
CA ASN A 492 64.64 16.76 -17.64
C ASN A 492 64.88 16.69 -16.12
N ARG A 493 65.86 15.86 -15.78
CA ARG A 493 66.40 15.53 -14.44
C ARG A 493 66.32 16.64 -13.39
#